data_AF-A0A7Y2NSE5-F1
#
_entry.id   AF-A0A7Y2NSE5-F1
#
_cell.length_a   1.000
_cell.length_b   1.000
_cell.length_c   1.000
_cell.angle_alpha   90.00
_cell.angle_beta   90.00
_cell.angle_gamma   90.00
#
_symmetry.space_group_name_H-M   'P 1'
#
loop_
_entity.id
_entity.type
_entity.pdbx_description
1 polymer ?
#
loop_
_entity_poly.entity_id
_entity_poly.type
_entity_poly.pdbx_seq_one_letter_code
_entity_poly.pdbx_strand_id
1 'polypeptide(L)' 'VSREDAYRLVQRNAMKVWEDGKDFMEELTNDPEVTAALSAREIEDNFDLAHHTKHVDTIFTRVFGAS' A
#
# COMPACT_ATOMS: atom_id res chain seq x y z
N VAL A 1 -16.98 -0.32 1.21
CA VAL A 1 -16.47 0.37 -0.01
C VAL A 1 -16.55 -0.62 -1.15
N SER A 2 -17.14 -0.25 -2.30
CA SER A 2 -17.12 -1.14 -3.48
C SER A 2 -15.71 -1.21 -4.07
N ARG A 3 -15.41 -2.22 -4.90
CA ARG A 3 -14.11 -2.31 -5.59
C ARG A 3 -13.85 -1.09 -6.48
N GLU A 4 -14.90 -0.60 -7.15
CA GLU A 4 -14.82 0.59 -8.00
C GLU A 4 -14.54 1.87 -7.19
N ASP A 5 -15.21 2.04 -6.05
CA ASP A 5 -14.94 3.15 -5.14
C ASP A 5 -13.49 3.11 -4.62
N ALA A 6 -13.00 1.92 -4.25
CA ALA A 6 -11.62 1.76 -3.81
C ALA A 6 -10.63 2.18 -4.90
N TYR A 7 -10.86 1.79 -6.16
CA TYR A 7 -10.03 2.24 -7.28
C TYR A 7 -10.07 3.75 -7.45
N ARG A 8 -11.25 4.36 -7.41
CA ARG A 8 -11.41 5.82 -7.54
C ARG A 8 -10.62 6.57 -6.45
N LEU A 9 -10.72 6.11 -5.20
CA LEU A 9 -10.03 6.73 -4.06
C LEU A 9 -8.51 6.59 -4.16
N VAL A 10 -8.02 5.40 -4.48
CA VAL A 10 -6.58 5.13 -4.64
C VAL A 10 -6.01 5.92 -5.82
N GLN A 11 -6.69 5.90 -6.97
CA GLN A 11 -6.23 6.57 -8.19
C GLN A 11 -6.15 8.08 -8.00
N ARG A 12 -7.15 8.71 -7.37
CA ARG A 12 -7.15 10.16 -7.11
C ARG A 12 -5.93 10.58 -6.30
N ASN A 13 -5.58 9.84 -5.25
CA ASN A 13 -4.42 10.17 -4.42
C ASN A 13 -3.10 9.85 -5.13
N ALA A 14 -3.03 8.78 -5.90
CA ALA A 14 -1.85 8.44 -6.71
C ALA A 14 -1.55 9.50 -7.78
N MET A 15 -2.58 10.12 -8.38
CA MET A 15 -2.38 11.20 -9.36
C MET A 15 -1.73 12.44 -8.75
N LYS A 16 -2.08 12.81 -7.52
CA LYS A 16 -1.45 13.95 -6.82
C LYS A 16 0.04 13.69 -6.54
N VAL A 17 0.41 12.46 -6.19
CA VAL A 17 1.81 12.05 -6.01
C VAL A 17 2.57 12.20 -7.33
N TRP A 18 1.95 11.79 -8.44
CA TRP A 18 2.55 11.87 -9.76
C TRP A 18 2.72 13.30 -10.28
N GLU A 19 1.72 14.15 -10.08
CA GLU A 19 1.70 15.52 -10.61
C GLU A 19 2.45 16.52 -9.71
N ASP A 20 2.29 16.39 -8.40
CA ASP A 20 2.79 17.36 -7.42
C ASP A 20 4.01 16.85 -6.62
N GLY A 21 4.47 15.62 -6.87
CA GLY A 21 5.64 15.03 -6.19
C GLY A 21 5.43 14.77 -4.70
N LYS A 22 4.18 14.59 -4.28
CA LYS A 22 3.81 14.37 -2.87
C LYS A 22 4.06 12.94 -2.41
N ASP A 23 4.06 12.73 -1.10
CA ASP A 23 4.10 11.40 -0.52
C ASP A 23 2.72 10.71 -0.58
N PHE A 24 2.71 9.44 -0.99
CA PHE A 24 1.46 8.70 -1.21
C PHE A 24 0.77 8.29 0.09
N MET A 25 1.55 7.89 1.11
CA MET A 25 1.02 7.50 2.40
C MET A 25 0.40 8.71 3.11
N GLU A 26 1.06 9.86 3.03
CA GLU A 26 0.55 11.14 3.55
C GLU A 26 -0.76 11.54 2.87
N GLU A 27 -0.86 11.46 1.54
CA GLU A 27 -2.11 11.78 0.82
C GLU A 27 -3.27 10.84 1.19
N LEU A 28 -3.01 9.54 1.37
CA LEU A 28 -4.04 8.59 1.83
C LEU A 28 -4.48 8.86 3.28
N THR A 29 -3.53 9.19 4.15
CA THR A 29 -3.82 9.48 5.57
C THR A 29 -4.56 10.80 5.76
N ASN A 30 -4.37 11.75 4.84
CA ASN A 30 -5.07 13.03 4.85
C ASN A 30 -6.40 13.02 4.08
N ASP A 31 -6.76 11.92 3.39
CA ASP A 31 -8.02 11.80 2.66
C ASP A 31 -9.16 11.30 3.59
N PRO A 32 -10.20 12.13 3.86
CA PRO A 32 -11.31 11.74 4.73
C PRO A 32 -12.12 10.55 4.21
N GLU A 33 -12.21 10.35 2.88
CA GLU A 33 -12.93 9.21 2.31
C GLU A 33 -12.13 7.90 2.48
N VAL A 34 -10.79 7.98 2.50
CA VAL A 34 -9.91 6.83 2.75
C VAL A 34 -9.88 6.52 4.25
N THR A 35 -9.70 7.52 5.10
CA THR A 35 -9.64 7.35 6.56
C THR A 35 -10.98 6.95 7.19
N ALA A 36 -12.09 7.19 6.51
CA ALA A 36 -13.39 6.61 6.88
C ALA A 36 -13.45 5.08 6.70
N ALA A 37 -12.59 4.51 5.85
CA ALA A 37 -12.55 3.08 5.54
C ALA A 37 -11.38 2.33 6.20
N LEU A 38 -10.24 3.00 6.40
CA LEU A 38 -9.02 2.44 7.00
C LEU A 38 -8.46 3.40 8.04
N SER A 39 -8.04 2.88 9.19
CA SER A 39 -7.29 3.66 10.17
C SER A 39 -5.88 4.01 9.65
N ALA A 40 -5.26 5.05 10.22
CA ALA A 40 -3.89 5.43 9.86
C ALA A 40 -2.89 4.27 10.00
N ARG A 41 -3.04 3.46 11.05
CA ARG A 41 -2.21 2.26 11.25
C ARG A 41 -2.43 1.21 10.16
N GLU A 42 -3.67 0.94 9.77
CA GLU A 42 -3.95 0.02 8.67
C GLU A 42 -3.39 0.53 7.35
N ILE A 43 -3.40 1.86 7.12
CA ILE A 43 -2.76 2.47 5.96
C ILE A 43 -1.24 2.23 6.04
N GLU A 44 -0.58 2.58 7.14
CA GLU A 44 0.86 2.37 7.35
C GLU A 44 1.28 0.91 7.14
N ASP A 45 0.51 -0.05 7.67
CA ASP A 45 0.77 -1.48 7.52
C ASP A 45 0.75 -1.94 6.05
N ASN A 46 -0.04 -1.28 5.17
CA ASN A 46 -0.04 -1.56 3.73
C ASN A 46 1.21 -1.05 2.99
N PHE A 47 2.02 -0.19 3.62
CA PHE A 47 3.30 0.28 3.09
C PHE A 47 4.50 -0.51 3.65
N ASP A 48 4.28 -1.47 4.55
CA ASP A 48 5.35 -2.31 5.08
C ASP A 48 5.87 -3.30 4.03
N LEU A 49 7.04 -3.00 3.49
CA LEU A 49 7.78 -3.83 2.54
C LEU A 49 8.11 -5.23 3.09
N ALA A 50 8.27 -5.39 4.41
CA ALA A 50 8.54 -6.69 5.02
C ALA A 50 7.37 -7.66 4.83
N HIS A 51 6.13 -7.14 4.80
CA HIS A 51 4.96 -7.95 4.47
C HIS A 51 5.03 -8.50 3.04
N HIS A 52 5.54 -7.71 2.10
CA HIS A 52 5.64 -8.06 0.69
C HIS A 52 6.82 -8.98 0.37
N THR A 53 7.87 -9.00 1.21
CA THR A 53 9.05 -9.85 1.03
C THR A 53 9.05 -11.11 1.89
N LYS A 54 8.02 -11.35 2.71
CA LYS A 54 7.92 -12.49 3.64
C LYS A 54 8.14 -13.88 3.04
N HIS A 55 8.01 -14.04 1.72
CA HIS A 55 8.20 -15.31 1.02
C HIS A 55 9.50 -15.40 0.23
N VAL A 56 10.36 -14.38 0.29
CA VAL A 56 11.67 -14.39 -0.39
C VAL A 56 12.47 -15.62 0.05
N ASP A 57 12.62 -15.85 1.35
CA ASP A 57 13.36 -17.00 1.87
C ASP A 57 12.74 -18.33 1.42
N THR A 58 11.41 -18.44 1.42
CA THR A 58 10.70 -19.64 0.92
C THR A 58 11.05 -19.93 -0.55
N ILE A 59 11.09 -18.89 -1.39
CA ILE A 59 11.46 -19.02 -2.80
C ILE A 59 12.93 -19.38 -2.94
N PHE A 60 13.83 -18.74 -2.18
CA PHE A 60 15.26 -19.03 -2.21
C PHE A 60 15.58 -20.46 -1.77
N THR A 61 14.97 -20.95 -0.67
CA THR A 61 15.11 -22.35 -0.24
C THR A 61 14.63 -23.31 -1.31
N ARG A 62 13.53 -22.99 -2.03
CA ARG A 62 13.01 -23.83 -3.11
C ARG A 62 13.96 -23.93 -4.31
N VAL A 63 14.63 -22.84 -4.66
CA VAL A 63 15.50 -22.76 -5.85
C VAL A 63 16.91 -23.28 -5.56
N PHE A 64 17.47 -22.96 -4.39
CA PHE A 64 18.88 -23.20 -4.07
C PHE A 64 19.12 -24.31 -3.03
N GLY A 65 18.06 -24.82 -2.37
CA GLY A 65 18.17 -25.75 -1.25
C GLY A 65 18.48 -25.06 0.08
N ALA A 66 18.49 -25.83 1.18
CA ALA A 66 18.99 -25.34 2.46
C ALA A 66 20.52 -25.48 2.47
N SER A 67 21.23 -24.35 2.54
CA SER A 67 22.66 -24.32 2.85
C SER A 67 22.91 -24.57 4.33
#